data_AF-R7YNS2-F1
#
_entry.id   AF-R7YNS2-F1
#
_cell.length_a   1.000
_cell.length_b   1.000
_cell.length_c   1.000
_cell.angle_alpha   90.00
_cell.angle_beta   90.00
_cell.angle_gamma   90.00
#
_symmetry.space_group_name_H-M   'P 1'
#
loop_
_entity.id
_entity.type
_entity.pdbx_description
1 polymer ?
#
loop_
_entity_poly.entity_id
_entity_poly.type
_entity_poly.pdbx_seq_one_letter_code
_entity_poly.pdbx_strand_id
1 'polypeptide(L)'
;MMVEGMRKVITTGRPLSLSGLDGVPLLPPSTTPSLTHPPYTTAISTALLAHPPQTAWLIATGALTNIAHLFRAHPTLKSHIAGLSIMGGAIGNGFSSAPLGRKKGEGERFGNWTPYAEFNIYCDPEAAEEILEDEVLAGKTVLVPLDVTHQAIADAGVRRGLLHGERWSSGSSDVGERDGEVEGRSYSPVRALFHDVLTFFGETYDREFGLSAGPPLHDPLAVAAAVVPELFDDRGGERYRVEVDTKGEHSEVPEEVLQLGRTRVELLERGEPGVRIPRTFDVDGFWWMIDCALGRAERATPLRREDVRAWAPRSG
;
A
#
# COMPACT_ATOMS: atom_id res chain seq x y z
N MET A 1 -28.00 -2.07 11.48
CA MET A 1 -28.35 -1.56 10.14
C MET A 1 -27.13 -1.00 9.38
N MET A 2 -26.22 -0.25 10.01
CA MET A 2 -24.94 0.20 9.38
C MET A 2 -23.94 -0.93 9.04
N VAL A 3 -23.96 -2.05 9.79
CA VAL A 3 -23.05 -3.19 9.57
C VAL A 3 -23.45 -4.08 8.37
N GLU A 4 -24.73 -4.07 7.97
CA GLU A 4 -25.25 -4.87 6.84
C GLU A 4 -24.94 -4.21 5.48
N GLY A 5 -24.90 -2.87 5.44
CA GLY A 5 -24.60 -2.08 4.23
C GLY A 5 -23.13 -2.16 3.82
N MET A 6 -22.20 -2.02 4.78
CA MET A 6 -20.76 -2.22 4.57
C MET A 6 -20.44 -3.63 4.06
N ARG A 7 -21.18 -4.65 4.51
CA ARG A 7 -21.00 -6.03 4.06
C ARG A 7 -21.43 -6.26 2.62
N LYS A 8 -22.39 -5.48 2.11
CA LYS A 8 -22.94 -5.65 0.75
C LYS A 8 -22.05 -4.99 -0.30
N VAL A 9 -21.53 -3.79 -0.04
CA VAL A 9 -20.66 -3.07 -1.00
C VAL A 9 -19.29 -3.73 -1.14
N ILE A 10 -18.70 -4.22 -0.03
CA ILE A 10 -17.41 -4.94 -0.06
C ILE A 10 -17.55 -6.34 -0.70
N THR A 11 -18.77 -6.90 -0.77
CA THR A 11 -19.01 -8.21 -1.42
C THR A 11 -19.52 -8.12 -2.86
N THR A 12 -20.07 -6.98 -3.30
CA THR A 12 -20.55 -6.79 -4.68
C THR A 12 -19.61 -5.98 -5.56
N GLY A 13 -18.80 -5.07 -5.00
CA GLY A 13 -17.64 -4.53 -5.71
C GLY A 13 -16.60 -5.63 -5.84
N ARG A 14 -16.11 -5.90 -7.05
CA ARG A 14 -15.15 -6.99 -7.33
C ARG A 14 -14.09 -7.05 -6.22
N PRO A 15 -14.10 -8.06 -5.34
CA PRO A 15 -13.03 -8.21 -4.38
C PRO A 15 -11.72 -8.33 -5.15
N LEU A 16 -10.60 -7.82 -4.60
CA LEU A 16 -9.25 -8.05 -5.16
C LEU A 16 -9.07 -9.54 -5.51
N SER A 17 -9.70 -10.41 -4.71
CA SER A 17 -9.61 -11.86 -4.79
C SER A 17 -10.66 -12.50 -3.85
N LEU A 18 -11.15 -13.71 -4.16
CA LEU A 18 -12.06 -14.44 -3.24
C LEU A 18 -11.36 -14.88 -1.95
N SER A 19 -10.03 -15.02 -1.98
CA SER A 19 -9.19 -15.40 -0.84
C SER A 19 -8.48 -14.21 -0.16
N GLY A 20 -8.50 -13.02 -0.77
CA GLY A 20 -7.63 -11.89 -0.45
C GLY A 20 -6.17 -12.03 -0.92
N LEU A 21 -5.78 -13.19 -1.47
CA LEU A 21 -4.43 -13.56 -1.91
C LEU A 21 -4.46 -14.48 -3.15
N ASP A 22 -5.33 -14.19 -4.13
CA ASP A 22 -5.35 -14.98 -5.37
C ASP A 22 -4.00 -14.81 -6.10
N GLY A 23 -3.61 -15.84 -6.86
CA GLY A 23 -2.31 -15.92 -7.53
C GLY A 23 -1.30 -16.83 -6.85
N VAL A 24 -1.48 -17.12 -5.56
CA VAL A 24 -0.63 -18.09 -4.83
C VAL A 24 -1.25 -19.49 -4.92
N PRO A 25 -0.50 -20.54 -5.31
CA PRO A 25 -1.05 -21.88 -5.51
C PRO A 25 -1.55 -22.53 -4.21
N LEU A 26 -1.08 -22.11 -3.04
CA LEU A 26 -1.69 -22.23 -1.71
C LEU A 26 -0.61 -21.78 -0.68
N LEU A 27 -0.95 -20.88 0.25
CA LEU A 27 -0.12 -20.74 1.45
C LEU A 27 -0.20 -22.05 2.25
N PRO A 28 0.89 -22.50 2.91
CA PRO A 28 0.80 -23.63 3.83
C PRO A 28 -0.27 -23.32 4.89
N PRO A 29 -1.12 -24.29 5.25
CA PRO A 29 -2.14 -24.06 6.26
C PRO A 29 -1.49 -23.59 7.56
N SER A 30 -2.10 -22.59 8.21
CA SER A 30 -1.61 -22.12 9.51
C SER A 30 -1.52 -23.28 10.48
N THR A 31 -0.32 -23.53 11.00
CA THR A 31 -0.09 -24.50 12.08
C THR A 31 -0.36 -23.88 13.45
N THR A 32 -0.59 -22.56 13.51
CA THR A 32 -0.89 -21.84 14.74
C THR A 32 -2.40 -21.74 14.91
N PRO A 33 -2.95 -22.13 16.09
CA PRO A 33 -4.36 -21.94 16.40
C PRO A 33 -4.76 -20.47 16.28
N SER A 34 -6.03 -20.22 15.95
CA SER A 34 -6.59 -18.88 16.02
C SER A 34 -6.37 -18.29 17.41
N LEU A 35 -5.66 -17.18 17.48
CA LEU A 35 -5.42 -16.49 18.73
C LEU A 35 -6.72 -15.80 19.18
N THR A 36 -7.14 -16.05 20.42
CA THR A 36 -8.20 -15.26 21.06
C THR A 36 -7.56 -13.99 21.61
N HIS A 37 -7.42 -13.00 20.74
CA HIS A 37 -6.96 -11.69 21.16
C HIS A 37 -8.06 -10.94 21.93
N PRO A 38 -7.69 -10.06 22.89
CA PRO A 38 -8.60 -9.01 23.31
C PRO A 38 -9.06 -8.19 22.09
N PRO A 39 -10.12 -7.37 22.21
CA PRO A 39 -10.53 -6.48 21.12
C PRO A 39 -9.32 -5.76 20.51
N TYR A 40 -9.27 -5.63 19.18
CA TYR A 40 -8.07 -5.12 18.48
C TYR A 40 -7.61 -3.77 19.03
N THR A 41 -8.52 -2.89 19.45
CA THR A 41 -8.19 -1.60 20.08
C THR A 41 -7.39 -1.78 21.37
N THR A 42 -7.73 -2.78 22.20
CA THR A 42 -7.00 -3.13 23.42
C THR A 42 -5.65 -3.75 23.11
N ALA A 43 -5.58 -4.61 22.10
CA ALA A 43 -4.32 -5.23 21.69
C ALA A 43 -3.32 -4.17 21.18
N ILE A 44 -3.77 -3.27 20.30
CA ILE A 44 -2.95 -2.19 19.74
C ILE A 44 -2.56 -1.19 20.83
N SER A 45 -3.49 -0.77 21.69
CA SER A 45 -3.18 0.18 22.77
C SER A 45 -2.16 -0.38 23.76
N THR A 46 -2.31 -1.65 24.14
CA THR A 46 -1.34 -2.34 25.01
C THR A 46 0.05 -2.40 24.38
N ALA A 47 0.14 -2.73 23.08
CA ALA A 47 1.40 -2.78 22.36
C ALA A 47 2.07 -1.39 22.29
N LEU A 48 1.32 -0.34 21.97
CA LEU A 48 1.85 1.02 21.90
C LEU A 48 2.33 1.54 23.26
N LEU A 49 1.55 1.28 24.32
CA LEU A 49 1.89 1.71 25.69
C LEU A 49 3.04 0.90 26.32
N ALA A 50 3.39 -0.26 25.77
CA ALA A 50 4.57 -1.02 26.18
C ALA A 50 5.89 -0.35 25.72
N HIS A 51 5.82 0.61 24.80
CA HIS A 51 6.96 1.41 24.37
C HIS A 51 6.93 2.81 25.00
N PRO A 52 8.10 3.45 25.21
CA PRO A 52 8.17 4.83 25.68
C PRO A 52 7.34 5.78 24.79
N PRO A 53 6.81 6.88 25.35
CA PRO A 53 6.15 7.90 24.55
C PRO A 53 7.04 8.38 23.41
N GLN A 54 6.43 8.58 22.25
CA GLN A 54 7.04 9.10 21.02
C GLN A 54 8.11 8.20 20.40
N THR A 55 8.06 6.88 20.64
CA THR A 55 8.99 5.94 19.98
C THR A 55 8.33 4.93 19.03
N ALA A 56 7.05 4.60 19.24
CA ALA A 56 6.36 3.61 18.41
C ALA A 56 5.59 4.26 17.25
N TRP A 57 5.70 3.66 16.05
CA TRP A 57 4.93 4.05 14.87
C TRP A 57 3.74 3.14 14.65
N LEU A 58 2.63 3.71 14.19
CA LEU A 58 1.48 2.97 13.68
C LEU A 58 1.49 3.04 12.16
N ILE A 59 1.33 1.90 11.48
CA ILE A 59 1.32 1.82 10.02
C ILE A 59 -0.02 1.23 9.59
N ALA A 60 -0.77 1.98 8.78
CA ALA A 60 -2.09 1.61 8.27
C ALA A 60 -2.04 1.45 6.74
N THR A 61 -2.33 0.25 6.25
CA THR A 61 -2.31 -0.09 4.82
C THR A 61 -3.66 -0.63 4.32
N GLY A 62 -4.72 -0.32 5.08
CA GLY A 62 -6.11 -0.62 4.74
C GLY A 62 -7.01 0.55 5.11
N ALA A 63 -8.33 0.36 5.03
CA ALA A 63 -9.30 1.34 5.50
C ALA A 63 -9.01 1.79 6.95
N LEU A 64 -9.23 3.07 7.23
CA LEU A 64 -8.82 3.69 8.49
C LEU A 64 -9.80 3.45 9.66
N THR A 65 -10.85 2.65 9.46
CA THR A 65 -11.88 2.32 10.45
C THR A 65 -11.29 1.89 11.79
N ASN A 66 -10.34 0.94 11.78
CA ASN A 66 -9.73 0.42 13.00
C ASN A 66 -8.86 1.48 13.71
N ILE A 67 -8.26 2.40 12.96
CA ILE A 67 -7.40 3.45 13.48
C ILE A 67 -8.25 4.57 14.11
N ALA A 68 -9.33 4.97 13.45
CA ALA A 68 -10.33 5.89 14.03
C ALA A 68 -10.93 5.31 15.32
N HIS A 69 -11.36 4.05 15.30
CA HIS A 69 -11.85 3.37 16.49
C HIS A 69 -10.82 3.30 17.62
N LEU A 70 -9.55 3.03 17.32
CA LEU A 70 -8.46 3.03 18.30
C LEU A 70 -8.35 4.39 18.99
N PHE A 71 -8.32 5.49 18.23
CA PHE A 71 -8.13 6.81 18.81
C PHE A 71 -9.38 7.37 19.48
N ARG A 72 -10.59 6.97 19.09
CA ARG A 72 -11.82 7.25 19.85
C ARG A 72 -11.80 6.54 21.20
N ALA A 73 -11.39 5.26 21.22
CA ALA A 73 -11.34 4.45 22.45
C ALA A 73 -10.18 4.83 23.37
N HIS A 74 -9.05 5.28 22.80
CA HIS A 74 -7.83 5.64 23.53
C HIS A 74 -7.24 6.97 23.02
N PRO A 75 -7.88 8.13 23.29
CA PRO A 75 -7.47 9.42 22.72
C PRO A 75 -6.05 9.86 23.06
N THR A 76 -5.55 9.46 24.23
CA THR A 76 -4.17 9.75 24.68
C THR A 76 -3.10 9.10 23.80
N LEU A 77 -3.45 8.09 22.99
CA LEU A 77 -2.49 7.48 22.07
C LEU A 77 -2.05 8.42 20.95
N LYS A 78 -2.86 9.41 20.57
CA LYS A 78 -2.49 10.41 19.54
C LYS A 78 -1.20 11.13 19.93
N SER A 79 -1.08 11.53 21.19
CA SER A 79 0.14 12.17 21.71
C SER A 79 1.24 11.16 22.03
N HIS A 80 0.91 9.91 22.36
CA HIS A 80 1.87 8.86 22.70
C HIS A 80 2.66 8.31 21.51
N ILE A 81 2.07 8.16 20.31
CA ILE A 81 2.79 7.60 19.16
C ILE A 81 3.88 8.56 18.65
N ALA A 82 4.94 8.00 18.07
CA ALA A 82 5.97 8.73 17.34
C ALA A 82 5.42 9.27 16.01
N GLY A 83 4.66 8.45 15.30
CA GLY A 83 4.13 8.78 14.00
C GLY A 83 3.10 7.78 13.50
N LEU A 84 2.34 8.22 12.50
CA LEU A 84 1.33 7.44 11.79
C LEU A 84 1.71 7.43 10.30
N SER A 85 1.87 6.26 9.70
CA SER A 85 2.15 6.13 8.27
C SER A 85 0.99 5.43 7.58
N ILE A 86 0.43 6.05 6.55
CA ILE A 86 -0.80 5.60 5.89
C ILE A 86 -0.50 5.36 4.41
N MET A 87 -0.79 4.16 3.91
CA MET A 87 -0.97 3.94 2.47
C MET A 87 -2.43 4.21 2.14
N GLY A 88 -2.68 5.25 1.36
CA GLY A 88 -4.02 5.60 0.92
C GLY A 88 -4.10 6.97 0.28
N GLY A 89 -5.18 7.19 -0.44
CA GLY A 89 -5.50 8.45 -1.10
C GLY A 89 -4.92 8.58 -2.50
N ALA A 90 -5.51 9.48 -3.27
CA ALA A 90 -5.04 9.89 -4.58
C ALA A 90 -5.30 11.38 -4.74
N ILE A 91 -4.25 12.14 -5.04
CA ILE A 91 -4.27 13.60 -5.10
C ILE A 91 -4.50 14.07 -6.53
N GLY A 92 -3.76 13.49 -7.49
CA GLY A 92 -3.89 13.82 -8.90
C GLY A 92 -3.30 15.18 -9.26
N ASN A 93 -3.79 15.75 -10.36
CA ASN A 93 -3.51 17.13 -10.78
C ASN A 93 -2.02 17.49 -10.90
N GLY A 94 -1.17 16.51 -11.26
CA GLY A 94 0.27 16.72 -11.41
C GLY A 94 1.00 16.87 -10.08
N PHE A 95 0.44 16.37 -8.97
CA PHE A 95 1.09 16.36 -7.67
C PHE A 95 2.47 15.69 -7.70
N SER A 96 2.64 14.66 -8.53
CA SER A 96 3.93 14.02 -8.80
C SER A 96 4.06 13.64 -10.29
N SER A 97 5.21 13.06 -10.65
CA SER A 97 5.44 12.47 -11.97
C SER A 97 4.89 11.04 -12.10
N ALA A 98 4.17 10.53 -11.12
CA ALA A 98 3.68 9.16 -11.13
C ALA A 98 2.65 8.94 -12.25
N PRO A 99 2.67 7.77 -12.90
CA PRO A 99 1.65 7.41 -13.88
C PRO A 99 0.32 7.13 -13.16
N LEU A 100 -0.60 8.09 -13.25
CA LEU A 100 -1.98 7.94 -12.77
C LEU A 100 -2.86 7.56 -13.98
N GLY A 101 -3.54 6.43 -13.87
CA GLY A 101 -4.14 5.75 -15.02
C GLY A 101 -5.11 6.61 -15.81
N ARG A 102 -5.00 6.57 -17.14
CA ARG A 102 -5.93 7.24 -18.06
C ARG A 102 -6.72 6.18 -18.82
N LYS A 103 -8.03 6.14 -18.64
CA LYS A 103 -8.92 5.28 -19.43
C LYS A 103 -9.52 6.08 -20.59
N LYS A 104 -9.38 5.54 -21.80
CA LYS A 104 -9.83 6.24 -23.03
C LYS A 104 -11.33 6.53 -22.95
N GLY A 105 -11.70 7.81 -23.00
CA GLY A 105 -13.09 8.27 -22.94
C GLY A 105 -13.57 8.62 -21.53
N GLU A 106 -12.79 8.34 -20.48
CA GLU A 106 -12.99 8.91 -19.15
C GLU A 106 -12.25 10.26 -19.04
N GLY A 107 -12.79 11.19 -18.24
CA GLY A 107 -12.22 12.52 -18.01
C GLY A 107 -10.97 12.49 -17.12
N GLU A 108 -10.90 13.42 -16.17
CA GLU A 108 -9.86 13.38 -15.14
C GLU A 108 -9.97 12.10 -14.31
N ARG A 109 -8.87 11.36 -14.19
CA ARG A 109 -8.79 10.13 -13.40
C ARG A 109 -7.43 10.02 -12.72
N PHE A 110 -7.45 9.76 -11.42
CA PHE A 110 -6.27 9.49 -10.62
C PHE A 110 -6.53 8.52 -9.47
N GLY A 111 -7.80 8.19 -9.17
CA GLY A 111 -8.18 7.12 -8.25
C GLY A 111 -8.07 5.72 -8.86
N ASN A 112 -7.92 4.71 -8.01
CA ASN A 112 -7.93 3.30 -8.41
C ASN A 112 -9.31 2.64 -8.25
N TRP A 113 -10.19 3.16 -7.40
CA TRP A 113 -11.53 2.60 -7.18
C TRP A 113 -12.60 3.39 -7.93
N THR A 114 -12.68 4.70 -7.68
CA THR A 114 -13.47 5.64 -8.47
C THR A 114 -12.53 6.49 -9.32
N PRO A 115 -13.02 7.36 -10.22
CA PRO A 115 -12.14 8.29 -10.94
C PRO A 115 -11.26 9.15 -10.02
N TYR A 116 -11.71 9.45 -8.80
CA TYR A 116 -11.06 10.40 -7.89
C TYR A 116 -10.57 9.79 -6.57
N ALA A 117 -11.04 8.60 -6.21
CA ALA A 117 -10.78 8.00 -4.90
C ALA A 117 -9.90 6.75 -5.00
N GLU A 118 -8.96 6.66 -4.06
CA GLU A 118 -8.21 5.45 -3.78
C GLU A 118 -9.03 4.53 -2.86
N PHE A 119 -8.86 3.22 -3.04
CA PHE A 119 -9.64 2.17 -2.39
C PHE A 119 -9.72 2.27 -0.86
N ASN A 120 -8.59 2.39 -0.15
CA ASN A 120 -8.57 2.42 1.31
C ASN A 120 -9.35 3.62 1.87
N ILE A 121 -9.20 4.80 1.25
CA ILE A 121 -9.95 6.00 1.63
C ILE A 121 -11.42 5.88 1.23
N TYR A 122 -11.72 5.31 0.05
CA TYR A 122 -13.09 5.08 -0.38
C TYR A 122 -13.85 4.10 0.52
N CYS A 123 -13.18 3.08 1.07
CA CYS A 123 -13.82 2.09 1.94
C CYS A 123 -14.40 2.69 3.23
N ASP A 124 -13.77 3.73 3.79
CA ASP A 124 -14.25 4.43 4.98
C ASP A 124 -13.78 5.90 4.95
N PRO A 125 -14.45 6.75 4.15
CA PRO A 125 -14.05 8.14 3.97
C PRO A 125 -14.25 8.97 5.23
N GLU A 126 -15.24 8.65 6.07
CA GLU A 126 -15.47 9.32 7.35
C GLU A 126 -14.36 9.02 8.37
N ALA A 127 -13.86 7.77 8.44
CA ALA A 127 -12.70 7.47 9.25
C ALA A 127 -11.43 8.15 8.72
N ALA A 128 -11.30 8.27 7.39
CA ALA A 128 -10.17 8.98 6.80
C ALA A 128 -10.21 10.49 7.07
N GLU A 129 -11.37 11.13 6.95
CA GLU A 129 -11.61 12.52 7.34
C GLU A 129 -11.21 12.74 8.81
N GLU A 130 -11.72 11.92 9.73
CA GLU A 130 -11.40 12.03 11.17
C GLU A 130 -9.90 11.93 11.46
N ILE A 131 -9.17 11.06 10.76
CA ILE A 131 -7.74 10.85 11.02
C ILE A 131 -6.88 11.93 10.37
N LEU A 132 -7.18 12.33 9.14
CA LEU A 132 -6.35 13.24 8.35
C LEU A 132 -6.56 14.71 8.73
N GLU A 133 -7.73 15.05 9.29
CA GLU A 133 -8.05 16.39 9.77
C GLU A 133 -7.78 16.59 11.28
N ASP A 134 -7.40 15.54 12.01
CA ASP A 134 -7.03 15.67 13.42
C ASP A 134 -5.72 16.43 13.61
N GLU A 135 -5.76 17.57 14.31
CA GLU A 135 -4.61 18.46 14.49
C GLU A 135 -3.40 17.79 15.17
N VAL A 136 -3.63 16.84 16.08
CA VAL A 136 -2.55 16.14 16.81
C VAL A 136 -1.88 15.11 15.90
N LEU A 137 -2.68 14.40 15.11
CA LEU A 137 -2.19 13.39 14.18
C LEU A 137 -1.58 14.01 12.93
N ALA A 138 -2.10 15.13 12.43
CA ALA A 138 -1.65 15.75 11.19
C ALA A 138 -0.13 15.96 11.20
N GLY A 139 0.41 16.61 12.23
CA GLY A 139 1.86 16.85 12.39
C GLY A 139 2.72 15.60 12.61
N LYS A 140 2.10 14.43 12.79
CA LYS A 140 2.75 13.13 12.98
C LYS A 140 2.49 12.15 11.83
N THR A 141 1.70 12.55 10.84
CA THR A 141 1.22 11.66 9.79
C THR A 141 2.07 11.79 8.53
N VAL A 142 2.42 10.64 7.96
CA VAL A 142 2.90 10.51 6.59
C VAL A 142 1.82 9.81 5.77
N LEU A 143 1.35 10.48 4.72
CA LEU A 143 0.42 9.89 3.76
C LEU A 143 1.20 9.47 2.50
N VAL A 144 0.98 8.23 2.07
CA VAL A 144 1.60 7.62 0.89
C VAL A 144 0.51 7.31 -0.13
N PRO A 145 0.12 8.30 -0.96
CA PRO A 145 -0.96 8.16 -1.94
C PRO A 145 -0.54 7.42 -3.21
N LEU A 146 -1.49 7.21 -4.13
CA LEU A 146 -1.21 6.69 -5.48
C LEU A 146 -0.16 7.52 -6.23
N ASP A 147 -0.14 8.83 -6.01
CA ASP A 147 0.86 9.75 -6.56
C ASP A 147 2.30 9.41 -6.12
N VAL A 148 2.47 8.67 -5.02
CA VAL A 148 3.78 8.14 -4.59
C VAL A 148 3.90 6.69 -5.04
N THR A 149 2.93 5.85 -4.68
CA THR A 149 3.04 4.40 -4.87
C THR A 149 3.12 3.95 -6.32
N HIS A 150 2.52 4.70 -7.27
CA HIS A 150 2.62 4.40 -8.69
C HIS A 150 4.02 4.65 -9.28
N GLN A 151 4.97 5.18 -8.50
CA GLN A 151 6.39 5.25 -8.89
C GLN A 151 7.14 3.94 -8.57
N ALA A 152 6.63 3.09 -7.66
CA ALA A 152 7.18 1.77 -7.34
C ALA A 152 6.67 0.70 -8.32
N ILE A 153 6.95 0.87 -9.61
CA ILE A 153 6.55 -0.11 -10.64
C ILE A 153 7.47 -1.33 -10.59
N ALA A 154 6.88 -2.52 -10.42
CA ALA A 154 7.59 -3.79 -10.50
C ALA A 154 7.77 -4.19 -11.96
N ASP A 155 8.68 -3.52 -12.68
CA ASP A 155 9.00 -3.86 -14.06
C ASP A 155 9.68 -5.23 -14.21
N ALA A 156 9.90 -5.67 -15.45
CA ALA A 156 10.52 -6.98 -15.69
C ALA A 156 11.92 -7.13 -15.06
N GLY A 157 12.70 -6.04 -14.96
CA GLY A 157 14.00 -6.03 -14.32
C GLY A 157 13.89 -6.21 -12.81
N VAL A 158 13.00 -5.45 -12.17
CA VAL A 158 12.68 -5.59 -10.74
C VAL A 158 12.18 -6.99 -10.43
N ARG A 159 11.20 -7.51 -11.17
CA ARG A 159 10.63 -8.84 -10.94
C ARG A 159 11.68 -9.94 -11.01
N ARG A 160 12.56 -9.90 -12.02
CA ARG A 160 13.69 -10.84 -12.13
C ARG A 160 14.69 -10.67 -10.99
N GLY A 161 15.07 -9.45 -10.66
CA GLY A 161 16.00 -9.15 -9.55
C GLY A 161 15.49 -9.71 -8.22
N LEU A 162 14.22 -9.45 -7.90
CA LEU A 162 13.57 -9.97 -6.69
C LEU A 162 13.37 -11.49 -6.72
N LEU A 163 13.17 -12.11 -7.88
CA LEU A 163 13.05 -13.57 -7.98
C LEU A 163 14.39 -14.27 -7.73
N HIS A 164 15.51 -13.67 -8.17
CA HIS A 164 16.83 -14.29 -8.12
C HIS A 164 17.76 -13.78 -7.01
N GLY A 165 17.43 -12.65 -6.36
CA GLY A 165 18.31 -12.00 -5.38
C GLY A 165 19.57 -11.40 -6.01
N GLU A 166 19.46 -10.97 -7.27
CA GLU A 166 20.54 -10.28 -7.99
C GLU A 166 20.28 -8.77 -7.95
N ARG A 167 21.33 -7.98 -7.69
CA ARG A 167 21.22 -6.51 -7.70
C ARG A 167 20.86 -6.06 -9.11
N TRP A 168 19.64 -5.56 -9.28
CA TRP A 168 19.19 -4.96 -10.53
C TRP A 168 19.69 -3.51 -10.61
N SER A 169 19.93 -3.00 -11.82
CA SER A 169 20.17 -1.58 -12.06
C SER A 169 19.13 -1.06 -13.05
N SER A 170 18.38 -0.03 -12.65
CA SER A 170 17.52 0.72 -13.56
C SER A 170 18.36 1.24 -14.73
N GLY A 171 18.02 0.82 -15.95
CA GLY A 171 18.75 1.21 -17.17
C GLY A 171 19.60 0.14 -17.85
N SER A 172 19.64 -1.11 -17.36
CA SER A 172 20.17 -2.21 -18.19
C SER A 172 19.14 -2.57 -19.26
N SER A 173 19.20 -1.88 -20.40
CA SER A 173 18.50 -2.22 -21.65
C SER A 173 19.01 -3.51 -22.27
N ASP A 174 20.01 -4.16 -21.67
CA ASP A 174 20.40 -5.53 -21.97
C ASP A 174 19.39 -6.52 -21.34
N VAL A 175 18.12 -6.34 -21.69
CA VAL A 175 17.07 -7.35 -21.58
C VAL A 175 17.20 -8.20 -22.82
N GLY A 176 18.32 -8.91 -22.95
CA GLY A 176 18.39 -10.03 -23.86
C GLY A 176 17.28 -10.99 -23.46
N GLU A 177 16.33 -11.24 -24.36
CA GLU A 177 15.40 -12.36 -24.33
C GLU A 177 16.21 -13.65 -24.08
N ARG A 178 16.43 -13.96 -22.80
CA ARG A 178 16.72 -15.31 -22.36
C ARG A 178 15.46 -15.78 -21.65
N ASP A 179 14.38 -15.85 -22.42
CA ASP A 179 13.23 -16.73 -22.18
C ASP A 179 13.60 -18.21 -22.44
N GLY A 180 14.89 -18.52 -22.51
CA GLY A 180 15.35 -19.86 -22.20
C GLY A 180 15.30 -19.99 -20.68
N GLU A 181 14.39 -20.82 -20.18
CA GLU A 181 14.51 -21.43 -18.86
C GLU A 181 16.01 -21.63 -18.58
N VAL A 182 16.56 -20.89 -17.62
CA VAL A 182 17.88 -21.20 -17.12
C VAL A 182 17.69 -22.46 -16.29
N GLU A 183 17.61 -23.60 -16.99
CA GLU A 183 17.58 -24.94 -16.41
C GLU A 183 18.68 -25.00 -15.33
N GLY A 184 18.24 -25.10 -14.07
CA GLY A 184 19.14 -25.24 -12.92
C GLY A 184 19.29 -24.04 -11.99
N ARG A 185 18.78 -22.84 -12.30
CA ARG A 185 18.72 -21.74 -11.30
C ARG A 185 17.44 -21.85 -10.48
N SER A 186 17.56 -22.41 -9.28
CA SER A 186 16.41 -22.47 -8.38
C SER A 186 16.27 -21.22 -7.51
N TYR A 187 15.08 -20.62 -7.49
CA TYR A 187 14.63 -19.59 -6.55
C TYR A 187 14.16 -20.19 -5.20
N SER A 188 14.11 -19.39 -4.14
CA SER A 188 13.54 -19.82 -2.86
C SER A 188 12.00 -19.79 -2.89
N PRO A 189 11.31 -20.59 -2.05
CA PRO A 189 9.85 -20.51 -1.93
C PRO A 189 9.35 -19.11 -1.55
N VAL A 190 10.10 -18.36 -0.72
CA VAL A 190 9.70 -17.01 -0.30
C VAL A 190 9.76 -16.01 -1.45
N ARG A 191 10.80 -16.09 -2.30
CA ARG A 191 10.90 -15.23 -3.48
C ARG A 191 9.85 -15.59 -4.54
N ALA A 192 9.58 -16.88 -4.74
CA ALA A 192 8.50 -17.33 -5.61
C ALA A 192 7.14 -16.83 -5.13
N LEU A 193 6.87 -16.90 -3.82
CA LEU A 193 5.66 -16.33 -3.21
C LEU A 193 5.51 -14.85 -3.49
N PHE A 194 6.56 -14.10 -3.20
CA PHE A 194 6.52 -12.67 -3.37
C PHE A 194 6.31 -12.30 -4.85
N HIS A 195 7.02 -12.98 -5.75
CA HIS A 195 6.87 -12.80 -7.19
C HIS A 195 5.45 -13.08 -7.67
N ASP A 196 4.84 -14.19 -7.25
CA ASP A 196 3.48 -14.56 -7.67
C ASP A 196 2.42 -13.58 -7.14
N VAL A 197 2.53 -13.15 -5.88
CA VAL A 197 1.64 -12.12 -5.31
C VAL A 197 1.81 -10.79 -6.04
N LEU A 198 3.06 -10.40 -6.32
CA LEU A 198 3.37 -9.15 -7.01
C LEU A 198 2.85 -9.15 -8.44
N THR A 199 3.00 -10.27 -9.17
CA THR A 199 2.63 -10.38 -10.59
C THR A 199 1.15 -10.61 -10.82
N PHE A 200 0.42 -11.17 -9.84
CA PHE A 200 -0.98 -11.56 -10.03
C PHE A 200 -1.87 -10.44 -10.58
N PHE A 201 -1.64 -9.20 -10.14
CA PHE A 201 -2.44 -8.06 -10.58
C PHE A 201 -1.93 -7.37 -11.84
N GLY A 202 -0.79 -7.78 -12.41
CA GLY A 202 -0.14 -7.12 -13.55
C GLY A 202 -1.08 -6.86 -14.72
N GLU A 203 -1.83 -7.88 -15.16
CA GLU A 203 -2.82 -7.75 -16.25
C GLU A 203 -3.97 -6.79 -15.91
N THR A 204 -4.40 -6.75 -14.64
CA THR A 204 -5.45 -5.83 -14.19
C THR A 204 -4.92 -4.40 -14.17
N TYR A 205 -3.68 -4.19 -13.72
CA TYR A 205 -3.07 -2.86 -13.71
C TYR A 205 -2.80 -2.32 -15.12
N ASP A 206 -2.38 -3.18 -16.05
CA ASP A 206 -2.23 -2.79 -17.45
C ASP A 206 -3.59 -2.40 -18.06
N ARG A 207 -4.61 -3.25 -17.89
CA ARG A 207 -5.95 -2.99 -18.45
C ARG A 207 -6.63 -1.75 -17.87
N GLU A 208 -6.59 -1.57 -16.54
CA GLU A 208 -7.36 -0.52 -15.87
C GLU A 208 -6.59 0.81 -15.76
N PHE A 209 -5.26 0.77 -15.70
CA PHE A 209 -4.43 1.94 -15.44
C PHE A 209 -3.34 2.21 -16.51
N GLY A 210 -3.20 1.35 -17.51
CA GLY A 210 -2.17 1.49 -18.55
C GLY A 210 -0.74 1.36 -18.01
N LEU A 211 -0.57 0.67 -16.87
CA LEU A 211 0.74 0.41 -16.27
C LEU A 211 1.40 -0.83 -16.90
N SER A 212 1.64 -0.75 -18.20
CA SER A 212 2.12 -1.89 -19.01
C SER A 212 3.51 -2.40 -18.61
N ALA A 213 4.31 -1.57 -17.93
CA ALA A 213 5.63 -1.99 -17.44
C ALA A 213 5.53 -3.02 -16.30
N GLY A 214 4.48 -2.94 -15.47
CA GLY A 214 4.27 -3.85 -14.35
C GLY A 214 3.37 -3.24 -13.26
N PRO A 215 2.95 -4.06 -12.28
CA PRO A 215 2.11 -3.61 -11.19
C PRO A 215 2.89 -2.72 -10.20
N PRO A 216 2.28 -1.66 -9.64
CA PRO A 216 2.86 -0.88 -8.57
C PRO A 216 2.83 -1.65 -7.23
N LEU A 217 3.83 -1.41 -6.37
CA LEU A 217 3.86 -1.92 -5.01
C LEU A 217 3.50 -0.82 -4.01
N HIS A 218 2.32 -0.93 -3.41
CA HIS A 218 1.72 0.12 -2.58
C HIS A 218 2.16 0.07 -1.12
N ASP A 219 1.63 -0.88 -0.35
CA ASP A 219 1.70 -0.95 1.11
C ASP A 219 3.11 -0.89 1.70
N PRO A 220 4.14 -1.58 1.15
CA PRO A 220 5.48 -1.52 1.69
C PRO A 220 6.10 -0.11 1.68
N LEU A 221 5.61 0.81 0.86
CA LEU A 221 6.07 2.20 0.90
C LEU A 221 5.63 2.93 2.17
N ALA A 222 4.48 2.60 2.76
CA ALA A 222 4.10 3.16 4.07
C ALA A 222 5.04 2.68 5.18
N VAL A 223 5.53 1.44 5.09
CA VAL A 223 6.58 0.93 6.00
C VAL A 223 7.89 1.68 5.76
N ALA A 224 8.33 1.78 4.51
CA ALA A 224 9.56 2.49 4.16
C ALA A 224 9.52 3.96 4.59
N ALA A 225 8.40 4.65 4.42
CA ALA A 225 8.23 6.06 4.80
C ALA A 225 8.33 6.31 6.31
N ALA A 226 8.01 5.30 7.13
CA ALA A 226 8.16 5.33 8.58
C ALA A 226 9.58 4.97 9.04
N VAL A 227 10.19 3.95 8.43
CA VAL A 227 11.46 3.37 8.93
C VAL A 227 12.72 3.94 8.28
N VAL A 228 12.61 4.45 7.05
CA VAL A 228 13.72 5.01 6.25
C VAL A 228 13.22 6.27 5.54
N PRO A 229 12.79 7.31 6.28
CA PRO A 229 12.17 8.51 5.73
C PRO A 229 13.08 9.27 4.74
N GLU A 230 14.40 9.07 4.82
CA GLU A 230 15.42 9.65 3.94
C GLU A 230 15.36 9.13 2.50
N LEU A 231 14.67 8.02 2.23
CA LEU A 231 14.40 7.59 0.86
C LEU A 231 13.45 8.54 0.13
N PHE A 232 12.67 9.33 0.87
CA PHE A 232 11.55 10.09 0.32
C PHE A 232 11.90 11.59 0.24
N ASP A 233 11.60 12.19 -0.90
CA ASP A 233 11.71 13.64 -1.12
C ASP A 233 10.35 14.30 -0.96
N ASP A 234 10.22 15.13 0.07
CA ASP A 234 9.04 15.97 0.36
C ASP A 234 9.26 17.44 -0.03
N ARG A 235 10.14 17.72 -1.01
CA ARG A 235 10.45 19.04 -1.57
C ARG A 235 10.87 20.06 -0.51
N GLY A 236 11.71 19.63 0.43
CA GLY A 236 12.25 20.51 1.46
C GLY A 236 11.28 20.75 2.62
N GLY A 237 10.56 19.71 3.02
CA GLY A 237 9.71 19.69 4.20
C GLY A 237 8.28 20.18 3.98
N GLU A 238 7.72 20.04 2.78
CA GLU A 238 6.32 20.43 2.52
C GLU A 238 5.36 19.69 3.48
N ARG A 239 4.35 20.42 3.95
CA ARG A 239 3.26 19.91 4.80
C ARG A 239 1.93 20.34 4.23
N TYR A 240 0.92 19.51 4.45
CA TYR A 240 -0.38 19.67 3.82
C TYR A 240 -1.49 19.65 4.85
N ARG A 241 -2.49 20.52 4.64
CA ARG A 241 -3.85 20.26 5.11
C ARG A 241 -4.46 19.25 4.14
N VAL A 242 -5.07 18.21 4.70
CA VAL A 242 -5.65 17.12 3.92
C VAL A 242 -7.13 17.04 4.28
N GLU A 243 -7.99 17.13 3.28
CA GLU A 243 -9.44 17.01 3.41
C GLU A 243 -9.90 15.76 2.64
N VAL A 244 -10.94 15.10 3.14
CA VAL A 244 -11.55 13.93 2.48
C VAL A 244 -13.00 14.25 2.13
N ASP A 245 -13.37 14.07 0.86
CA ASP A 245 -14.77 14.23 0.45
C ASP A 245 -15.63 13.09 1.01
N THR A 246 -16.48 13.39 2.00
CA THR A 246 -17.43 12.45 2.63
C THR A 246 -18.83 12.48 2.03
N LYS A 247 -19.06 13.31 1.00
CA LYS A 247 -20.35 13.42 0.31
C LYS A 247 -20.49 12.40 -0.82
N GLY A 248 -21.60 11.70 -0.84
CA GLY A 248 -21.95 10.68 -1.84
C GLY A 248 -22.35 9.39 -1.14
N GLU A 249 -22.59 8.34 -1.93
CA GLU A 249 -22.93 7.01 -1.43
C GLU A 249 -22.00 5.95 -2.01
N HIS A 250 -21.76 4.90 -1.24
CA HIS A 250 -21.11 3.69 -1.74
C HIS A 250 -22.03 3.00 -2.76
N SER A 251 -21.76 3.21 -4.05
CA SER A 251 -22.59 2.74 -5.15
C SER A 251 -21.74 2.40 -6.39
N GLU A 252 -22.34 1.63 -7.30
CA GLU A 252 -21.80 1.43 -8.66
C GLU A 252 -22.27 2.53 -9.62
N VAL A 253 -23.25 3.35 -9.20
CA VAL A 253 -23.85 4.44 -9.99
C VAL A 253 -23.03 5.73 -9.78
N PRO A 254 -22.33 6.26 -10.80
CA PRO A 254 -21.44 7.42 -10.64
C PRO A 254 -22.12 8.67 -10.06
N GLU A 255 -23.38 8.90 -10.40
CA GLU A 255 -24.17 10.04 -9.94
C GLU A 255 -24.46 9.99 -8.43
N GLU A 256 -24.47 8.80 -7.83
CA GLU A 256 -24.65 8.59 -6.39
C GLU A 256 -23.29 8.68 -5.65
N VAL A 257 -22.22 8.21 -6.28
CA VAL A 257 -20.86 8.21 -5.70
C VAL A 257 -20.27 9.62 -5.58
N LEU A 258 -20.60 10.52 -6.52
CA LEU A 258 -20.04 11.87 -6.59
C LEU A 258 -18.49 11.85 -6.56
N GLN A 259 -17.87 12.39 -5.50
CA GLN A 259 -16.43 12.36 -5.26
C GLN A 259 -16.09 11.71 -3.91
N LEU A 260 -16.97 10.85 -3.40
CA LEU A 260 -16.78 10.14 -2.13
C LEU A 260 -15.38 9.50 -2.07
N GLY A 261 -14.63 9.80 -1.01
CA GLY A 261 -13.27 9.32 -0.77
C GLY A 261 -12.17 10.04 -1.56
N ARG A 262 -12.45 11.14 -2.27
CA ARG A 262 -11.40 11.97 -2.89
C ARG A 262 -10.57 12.63 -1.80
N THR A 263 -9.24 12.54 -1.93
CA THR A 263 -8.28 13.21 -1.05
C THR A 263 -7.85 14.54 -1.67
N ARG A 264 -8.11 15.64 -0.97
CA ARG A 264 -7.73 16.99 -1.38
C ARG A 264 -6.62 17.50 -0.49
N VAL A 265 -5.65 18.19 -1.07
CA VAL A 265 -4.51 18.71 -0.33
C VAL A 265 -4.28 20.18 -0.62
N GLU A 266 -3.96 20.92 0.43
CA GLU A 266 -3.54 22.32 0.36
C GLU A 266 -2.13 22.41 0.96
N LEU A 267 -1.18 22.99 0.21
CA LEU A 267 0.16 23.22 0.71
C LEU A 267 0.13 24.29 1.80
N LEU A 268 0.66 23.95 2.97
CA LEU A 268 0.74 24.86 4.11
C LEU A 268 1.97 25.77 4.03
N GLU A 269 1.93 26.86 4.80
CA GLU A 269 3.09 27.73 4.94
C GLU A 269 4.26 26.97 5.59
N ARG A 270 5.49 27.32 5.21
CA ARG A 270 6.68 26.64 5.71
C ARG A 270 6.76 26.78 7.24
N GLY A 271 6.77 25.64 7.93
CA GLY A 271 6.87 25.57 9.39
C GLY A 271 5.54 25.29 10.08
N GLU A 272 4.41 25.37 9.38
CA GLU A 272 3.12 24.92 9.91
C GLU A 272 3.07 23.39 10.05
N PRO A 273 2.52 22.86 11.16
CA PRO A 273 2.32 21.42 11.29
C PRO A 273 1.23 20.97 10.31
N GLY A 274 1.46 19.84 9.67
CA GLY A 274 0.49 19.22 8.77
C GLY A 274 0.96 17.85 8.34
N VAL A 275 0.19 17.21 7.47
CA VAL A 275 0.51 15.88 6.96
C VAL A 275 1.72 15.97 6.03
N ARG A 276 2.71 15.08 6.22
CA ARG A 276 3.81 14.91 5.28
C ARG A 276 3.34 14.04 4.12
N ILE A 277 3.52 14.53 2.90
CA ILE A 277 3.23 13.77 1.68
C ILE A 277 4.46 13.86 0.77
N PRO A 278 5.25 12.78 0.62
CA PRO A 278 6.36 12.76 -0.31
C PRO A 278 5.91 13.05 -1.75
N ARG A 279 6.75 13.72 -2.55
CA ARG A 279 6.53 13.86 -4.00
C ARG A 279 7.11 12.70 -4.78
N THR A 280 8.24 12.18 -4.32
CA THR A 280 8.97 11.08 -4.95
C THR A 280 9.86 10.39 -3.91
N PHE A 281 10.57 9.35 -4.32
CA PHE A 281 11.52 8.62 -3.50
C PHE A 281 12.60 7.96 -4.37
N ASP A 282 13.68 7.53 -3.74
CA ASP A 282 14.70 6.68 -4.36
C ASP A 282 14.11 5.29 -4.66
N VAL A 283 13.61 5.12 -5.88
CA VAL A 283 12.97 3.89 -6.36
C VAL A 283 13.92 2.70 -6.32
N ASP A 284 15.18 2.89 -6.71
CA ASP A 284 16.19 1.82 -6.68
C ASP A 284 16.55 1.45 -5.24
N GLY A 285 16.70 2.44 -4.37
CA GLY A 285 16.91 2.26 -2.94
C GLY A 285 15.76 1.52 -2.27
N PHE A 286 14.52 1.82 -2.64
CA PHE A 286 13.33 1.09 -2.17
C PHE A 286 13.35 -0.37 -2.62
N TRP A 287 13.54 -0.66 -3.91
CA TRP A 287 13.59 -2.04 -4.39
C TRP A 287 14.75 -2.83 -3.80
N TRP A 288 15.88 -2.18 -3.57
CA TRP A 288 17.01 -2.77 -2.83
C TRP A 288 16.64 -3.11 -1.38
N MET A 289 15.87 -2.27 -0.71
CA MET A 289 15.35 -2.57 0.63
C MET A 289 14.45 -3.82 0.61
N ILE A 290 13.56 -3.92 -0.36
CA ILE A 290 12.70 -5.11 -0.54
C ILE A 290 13.54 -6.36 -0.77
N ASP A 291 14.54 -6.30 -1.65
CA ASP A 291 15.45 -7.43 -1.90
C ASP A 291 16.22 -7.85 -0.64
N CYS A 292 16.72 -6.88 0.14
CA CYS A 292 17.37 -7.14 1.43
C CYS A 292 16.43 -7.80 2.44
N ALA A 293 15.17 -7.37 2.49
CA ALA A 293 14.13 -7.94 3.36
C ALA A 293 13.81 -9.39 2.94
N LEU A 294 13.64 -9.64 1.64
CA LEU A 294 13.49 -10.99 1.09
C LEU A 294 14.69 -11.86 1.45
N GLY A 295 15.92 -11.38 1.25
CA GLY A 295 17.14 -12.11 1.63
C GLY A 295 17.19 -12.48 3.11
N ARG A 296 16.69 -11.62 4.01
CA ARG A 296 16.56 -11.95 5.44
C ARG A 296 15.47 -13.00 5.68
N ALA A 297 14.31 -12.85 5.06
CA ALA A 297 13.20 -13.80 5.16
C ALA A 297 13.59 -15.19 4.65
N GLU A 298 14.35 -15.28 3.56
CA GLU A 298 14.90 -16.53 3.02
C GLU A 298 15.79 -17.28 4.00
N ARG A 299 16.63 -16.57 4.76
CA ARG A 299 17.49 -17.19 5.77
C ARG A 299 16.74 -17.64 7.02
N ALA A 300 15.60 -17.03 7.30
CA ALA A 300 14.81 -17.28 8.50
C ALA A 300 13.64 -18.24 8.27
N THR A 301 13.19 -18.40 7.02
CA THR A 301 11.99 -19.17 6.71
C THR A 301 12.19 -20.66 6.97
N PRO A 302 11.22 -21.34 7.59
CA PRO A 302 11.22 -22.80 7.69
C PRO A 302 10.81 -23.46 6.36
N LEU A 303 10.31 -22.70 5.38
CA LEU A 303 9.79 -23.23 4.12
C LEU A 303 10.89 -23.82 3.24
N ARG A 304 10.79 -25.11 2.96
CA ARG A 304 11.67 -25.80 2.01
C ARG A 304 10.96 -25.99 0.68
N ARG A 305 11.73 -26.16 -0.40
CA ARG A 305 11.15 -26.39 -1.75
C ARG A 305 10.27 -27.64 -1.79
N GLU A 306 10.67 -28.68 -1.07
CA GLU A 306 9.93 -29.92 -0.90
C GLU A 306 8.59 -29.76 -0.15
N ASP A 307 8.44 -28.70 0.65
CA ASP A 307 7.20 -28.38 1.36
C ASP A 307 6.17 -27.73 0.42
N VAL A 308 6.62 -27.21 -0.72
CA VAL A 308 5.77 -26.57 -1.73
C VAL A 308 5.72 -27.45 -2.98
N ARG A 309 5.04 -28.58 -2.86
CA ARG A 309 5.04 -29.70 -3.84
C ARG A 309 4.57 -29.39 -5.27
N ALA A 310 4.22 -28.15 -5.60
CA ALA A 310 3.74 -27.78 -6.93
C ALA A 310 3.96 -26.30 -7.30
N TRP A 311 5.01 -25.65 -6.78
CA TRP A 311 5.25 -24.25 -7.13
C TRP A 311 6.20 -24.11 -8.32
N ALA A 312 5.63 -24.00 -9.53
CA ALA A 312 6.27 -23.29 -10.62
C ALA A 312 5.73 -21.85 -10.58
N PRO A 313 6.58 -20.80 -10.45
CA PRO A 313 6.14 -19.43 -10.57
C PRO A 313 5.53 -19.26 -11.96
N ARG A 314 4.44 -18.50 -12.04
CA ARG A 314 3.76 -18.31 -13.31
C ARG A 314 4.69 -17.55 -14.25
N SER A 315 4.79 -18.02 -15.49
CA SER A 315 5.32 -17.21 -16.59
C SER A 315 4.36 -16.04 -16.78
N GLY A 316 4.76 -14.86 -16.31
CA GLY A 316 4.06 -13.61 -16.55
C GLY A 316 4.31 -13.07 -17.95
#